data_AF-A0A7S3U9M9-F1
#
_entry.id   AF-A0A7S3U9M9-F1
#
_cell.length_a   1.000
_cell.length_b   1.000
_cell.length_c   1.000
_cell.angle_alpha   90.00
_cell.angle_beta   90.00
_cell.angle_gamma   90.00
#
_symmetry.space_group_name_H-M   'P 1'
#
loop_
_entity.id
_entity.type
_entity.pdbx_description
1 polymer ?
#
loop_
_entity_poly.entity_id
_entity_poly.type
_entity_poly.pdbx_seq_one_letter_code
_entity_poly.pdbx_strand_id
1 'polypeptide(L)'
;RKPEEKLKRSAGASLTEPYAVDWSKAKRDHWVYEETRFTSYTFVTKPTMDEVMGTIAEGEAKLKERPDLYEGLKYQSNCKEWPDETQRYSLILRSGSGFTVKPTANGTFTYLQAKYLALEHHEKIK
;
A
#
# COMPACT_ATOMS: atom_id res chain seq x y z
N ARG A 1 46.29 6.22 11.79
CA ARG A 1 45.02 6.74 11.21
C ARG A 1 44.71 5.88 9.98
N LYS A 2 43.72 4.99 10.06
CA LYS A 2 43.30 4.12 8.95
C LYS A 2 42.34 4.92 8.05
N PRO A 3 42.47 4.92 6.72
CA PRO A 3 41.46 5.49 5.85
C PRO A 3 40.27 4.53 5.75
N GLU A 4 39.08 5.05 6.06
CA GLU A 4 37.80 4.35 5.91
C GLU A 4 37.54 4.05 4.44
N GLU A 5 37.37 2.76 4.17
CA GLU A 5 37.04 2.18 2.88
C GLU A 5 35.61 2.61 2.50
N LYS A 6 35.51 3.65 1.65
CA LYS A 6 34.23 4.06 1.07
C LYS A 6 33.73 2.93 0.18
N LEU A 7 32.75 2.17 0.67
CA LEU A 7 31.98 1.21 -0.13
C LEU A 7 31.49 1.92 -1.40
N LYS A 8 32.10 1.58 -2.53
CA LYS A 8 31.67 2.02 -3.86
C LYS A 8 30.27 1.45 -4.08
N ARG A 9 29.24 2.31 -4.04
CA ARG A 9 27.90 1.94 -4.49
C ARG A 9 28.01 1.64 -5.99
N SER A 10 27.84 0.38 -6.34
CA SER A 10 27.84 -0.10 -7.73
C SER A 10 26.77 0.66 -8.51
N ALA A 11 27.20 1.41 -9.52
CA ALA A 11 26.33 1.97 -10.55
C ALA A 11 25.76 0.79 -11.35
N GLY A 12 24.50 0.42 -11.08
CA GLY A 12 23.89 -0.76 -11.68
C GLY A 12 22.53 -1.18 -11.12
N ALA A 13 21.96 -0.46 -10.14
CA ALA A 13 20.55 -0.60 -9.81
C ALA A 13 19.73 0.14 -10.87
N SER A 14 19.63 -0.44 -12.07
CA SER A 14 18.51 -0.13 -12.97
C SER A 14 17.25 -0.28 -12.12
N LEU A 15 16.40 0.76 -12.10
CA LEU A 15 15.03 0.71 -11.59
C LEU A 15 14.40 -0.56 -12.14
N THR A 16 14.47 -1.64 -11.36
CA THR A 16 13.94 -2.92 -11.76
C THR A 16 12.44 -2.70 -11.80
N GLU A 17 11.83 -3.01 -12.93
CA GLU A 17 10.38 -2.92 -13.07
C GLU A 17 9.73 -3.55 -11.84
N PRO A 18 8.64 -2.94 -11.32
CA PRO A 18 7.96 -3.45 -10.15
C PRO A 18 7.70 -4.96 -10.27
N TYR A 19 8.35 -5.77 -9.42
CA TYR A 19 8.10 -7.21 -9.39
C TYR A 19 6.70 -7.44 -8.83
N ALA A 20 5.76 -7.77 -9.71
CA ALA A 20 4.42 -8.17 -9.31
C ALA A 20 4.50 -9.55 -8.66
N VAL A 21 4.31 -9.61 -7.35
CA VAL A 21 4.11 -10.87 -6.63
C VAL A 21 2.74 -11.44 -7.03
N ASP A 22 2.68 -12.71 -7.43
CA ASP A 22 1.40 -13.37 -7.71
C ASP A 22 0.66 -13.70 -6.42
N TRP A 23 -0.41 -12.96 -6.14
CA TRP A 23 -1.27 -13.15 -4.98
C TRP A 23 -2.52 -14.00 -5.27
N SER A 24 -2.64 -14.59 -6.47
CA SER A 24 -3.82 -15.37 -6.87
C SER A 24 -4.13 -16.56 -5.94
N LYS A 25 -3.13 -17.07 -5.24
CA LYS A 25 -3.24 -18.18 -4.27
C LYS A 25 -3.40 -17.73 -2.81
N ALA A 26 -3.47 -16.42 -2.57
CA ALA A 26 -3.61 -15.86 -1.22
C ALA A 26 -5.00 -16.20 -0.65
N LYS A 27 -5.05 -16.70 0.59
CA LYS A 27 -6.32 -17.01 1.26
C LYS A 27 -7.04 -15.73 1.65
N ARG A 28 -8.33 -15.60 1.32
CA ARG A 28 -9.11 -14.39 1.61
C ARG A 28 -9.15 -14.04 3.10
N ASP A 29 -9.24 -15.05 3.97
CA ASP A 29 -9.33 -14.86 5.43
C ASP A 29 -8.04 -14.34 6.09
N HIS A 30 -6.93 -14.28 5.35
CA HIS A 30 -5.65 -13.82 5.87
C HIS A 30 -5.38 -12.34 5.56
N TRP A 31 -6.28 -11.67 4.86
CA TRP A 31 -6.18 -10.25 4.59
C TRP A 31 -6.73 -9.44 5.76
N VAL A 32 -5.92 -8.52 6.27
CA VAL A 32 -6.36 -7.49 7.21
C VAL A 32 -6.32 -6.13 6.55
N TYR A 33 -7.25 -5.27 6.94
CA TYR A 33 -7.40 -3.94 6.37
C TYR A 33 -7.16 -2.91 7.47
N GLU A 34 -6.02 -2.23 7.40
CA GLU A 34 -5.59 -1.27 8.42
C GLU A 34 -5.78 0.16 7.91
N GLU A 35 -6.60 0.96 8.59
CA GLU A 35 -6.75 2.39 8.30
C GLU A 35 -5.68 3.20 9.02
N THR A 36 -4.94 4.00 8.26
CA THR A 36 -3.93 4.92 8.79
C THR A 36 -4.17 6.34 8.29
N ARG A 37 -4.32 7.29 9.21
CA ARG A 37 -4.33 8.72 8.88
C ARG A 37 -2.90 9.22 8.68
N PHE A 38 -2.67 9.98 7.63
CA PHE A 38 -1.34 10.46 7.26
C PHE A 38 -1.39 11.80 6.55
N THR A 39 -0.24 12.46 6.44
CA THR A 39 -0.07 13.70 5.67
C THR A 39 0.86 13.50 4.48
N SER A 40 1.85 12.62 4.61
CA SER A 40 2.82 12.30 3.57
C SER A 40 3.04 10.80 3.45
N TYR A 41 3.40 10.37 2.25
CA TYR A 41 3.73 8.99 1.92
C TYR A 41 5.11 8.93 1.28
N THR A 42 5.74 7.77 1.36
CA THR A 42 7.04 7.47 0.75
C THR A 42 6.94 6.21 -0.07
N PHE A 43 7.78 6.08 -1.10
CA PHE A 43 7.87 4.88 -1.93
C PHE A 43 9.31 4.68 -2.40
N VAL A 44 9.66 3.43 -2.73
CA VAL A 44 10.96 3.07 -3.30
C VAL A 44 10.92 3.19 -4.83
N THR A 45 9.85 2.68 -5.45
CA THR A 45 9.56 2.88 -6.88
C THR A 45 8.19 3.54 -7.03
N LYS A 46 7.97 4.26 -8.14
CA LYS A 46 6.74 5.03 -8.33
C LYS A 46 5.53 4.07 -8.30
N PRO A 47 4.58 4.22 -7.35
CA PRO A 47 3.38 3.39 -7.31
C PRO A 47 2.45 3.73 -8.48
N THR A 48 1.70 2.74 -8.93
CA THR A 48 0.57 2.96 -9.85
C THR A 48 -0.66 3.26 -9.01
N MET A 49 -1.26 4.43 -9.23
CA MET A 49 -2.46 4.86 -8.55
C MET A 49 -3.53 5.18 -9.58
N ASP A 50 -4.69 4.55 -9.44
CA ASP A 50 -5.86 4.85 -10.25
C ASP A 50 -6.78 5.79 -9.46
N GLU A 51 -6.90 7.03 -9.91
CA GLU A 51 -7.88 7.97 -9.35
C GLU A 51 -9.28 7.65 -9.90
N VAL A 52 -10.22 7.46 -8.99
CA VAL A 52 -11.59 7.05 -9.30
C VAL A 52 -12.55 8.04 -8.65
N MET A 53 -13.51 8.53 -9.44
CA MET A 53 -14.68 9.24 -8.93
C MET A 53 -15.72 8.22 -8.50
N GLY A 54 -16.20 8.34 -7.26
CA GLY A 54 -17.12 7.38 -6.66
C GLY A 54 -17.00 7.40 -5.14
N THR A 55 -17.91 6.70 -4.50
CA THR A 55 -17.97 6.70 -3.04
C THR A 55 -16.76 5.99 -2.43
N ILE A 56 -16.34 6.43 -1.24
CA ILE A 56 -15.27 5.74 -0.52
C ILE A 56 -15.67 4.29 -0.22
N ALA A 57 -16.96 4.03 0.04
CA ALA A 57 -17.50 2.70 0.26
C ALA A 57 -17.29 1.77 -0.96
N GLU A 58 -17.50 2.27 -2.18
CA GLU A 58 -17.19 1.51 -3.40
C GLU A 58 -15.69 1.23 -3.54
N GLY A 59 -14.84 2.20 -3.17
CA GLY A 59 -13.39 2.00 -3.11
C GLY A 59 -12.98 0.90 -2.13
N GLU A 60 -13.56 0.90 -0.93
CA GLU A 60 -13.32 -0.13 0.09
C GLU A 60 -13.80 -1.51 -0.38
N ALA A 61 -14.97 -1.58 -1.02
CA ALA A 61 -15.49 -2.81 -1.59
C ALA A 61 -14.57 -3.37 -2.68
N LYS A 62 -14.09 -2.53 -3.61
CA LYS A 62 -13.13 -2.93 -4.66
C LYS A 62 -11.81 -3.46 -4.08
N LEU A 63 -11.29 -2.79 -3.05
CA LEU A 63 -10.08 -3.26 -2.36
C LEU A 63 -10.30 -4.63 -1.68
N LYS A 64 -11.47 -4.86 -1.09
CA LYS A 64 -11.82 -6.14 -0.44
C LYS A 64 -12.14 -7.26 -1.44
N GLU A 65 -12.69 -6.92 -2.60
CA GLU A 65 -12.96 -7.88 -3.67
C GLU A 65 -11.66 -8.38 -4.32
N ARG A 66 -10.71 -7.47 -4.54
CA ARG A 66 -9.44 -7.71 -5.23
C ARG A 66 -8.21 -7.28 -4.40
N PRO A 67 -8.00 -7.84 -3.19
CA PRO A 67 -6.83 -7.51 -2.35
C PRO A 67 -5.52 -8.08 -2.95
N ASP A 68 -5.62 -8.99 -3.91
CA ASP A 68 -4.53 -9.52 -4.72
C ASP A 68 -3.94 -8.47 -5.68
N LEU A 69 -4.81 -7.59 -6.21
CA LEU A 69 -4.45 -6.58 -7.20
C LEU A 69 -4.14 -5.23 -6.55
N TYR A 70 -4.90 -4.86 -5.53
CA TYR A 70 -4.79 -3.56 -4.88
C TYR A 70 -4.06 -3.67 -3.55
N GLU A 71 -3.05 -2.81 -3.35
CA GLU A 71 -2.28 -2.73 -2.11
C GLU A 71 -3.04 -1.92 -1.06
N GLY A 72 -3.81 -0.93 -1.50
CA GLY A 72 -4.63 -0.14 -0.61
C GLY A 72 -5.46 0.92 -1.33
N LEU A 73 -6.19 1.67 -0.52
CA LEU A 73 -7.08 2.74 -0.92
C LEU A 73 -6.69 4.02 -0.20
N LYS A 74 -6.52 5.11 -0.94
CA LYS A 74 -6.21 6.43 -0.40
C LYS A 74 -7.35 7.40 -0.67
N TYR A 75 -7.75 8.18 0.32
CA TYR A 75 -8.75 9.24 0.19
C TYR A 75 -8.50 10.37 1.19
N GLN A 76 -9.14 11.52 1.01
CA GLN A 76 -9.08 12.61 2.01
C GLN A 76 -9.90 12.22 3.25
N SER A 77 -9.38 12.45 4.45
CA SER A 77 -9.99 11.95 5.69
C SER A 77 -11.43 12.45 5.92
N ASN A 78 -11.74 13.67 5.48
CA ASN A 78 -13.07 14.28 5.56
C ASN A 78 -13.96 13.96 4.33
N CYS A 79 -13.46 13.22 3.35
CA CYS A 79 -14.20 12.92 2.13
C CYS A 79 -15.43 12.04 2.39
N LYS A 80 -15.42 11.24 3.46
CA LYS A 80 -16.59 10.45 3.91
C LYS A 80 -17.78 11.32 4.35
N GLU A 81 -17.57 12.61 4.62
CA GLU A 81 -18.61 13.57 5.00
C GLU A 81 -19.15 14.35 3.79
N TRP A 82 -18.54 14.18 2.61
CA TRP A 82 -18.93 14.89 1.40
C TRP A 82 -20.07 14.16 0.67
N PRO A 83 -20.86 14.87 -0.15
CA PRO A 83 -21.83 14.23 -1.04
C PRO A 83 -21.16 13.18 -1.93
N ASP A 84 -21.81 12.04 -2.11
CA ASP A 84 -21.31 10.87 -2.83
C ASP A 84 -20.75 11.21 -4.24
N GLU A 85 -21.41 12.12 -4.96
CA GLU A 85 -21.03 12.55 -6.30
C GLU A 85 -19.70 13.33 -6.34
N THR A 86 -19.28 13.86 -5.20
CA THR A 86 -18.05 14.64 -5.04
C THR A 86 -16.94 13.85 -4.36
N GLN A 87 -17.24 12.62 -3.93
CA GLN A 87 -16.25 11.73 -3.36
C GLN A 87 -15.30 11.22 -4.44
N ARG A 88 -14.03 11.12 -4.05
CA ARG A 88 -12.97 10.60 -4.90
C ARG A 88 -11.96 9.85 -4.05
N TYR A 89 -11.40 8.81 -4.65
CA TYR A 89 -10.39 8.00 -4.02
C TYR A 89 -9.34 7.55 -5.04
N SER A 90 -8.20 7.12 -4.54
CA SER A 90 -7.14 6.52 -5.35
C SER A 90 -6.93 5.07 -4.92
N LEU A 91 -7.08 4.13 -5.85
CA LEU A 91 -6.68 2.75 -5.65
C LEU A 91 -5.20 2.61 -5.97
N ILE A 92 -4.44 2.02 -5.05
CA ILE A 92 -3.00 1.79 -5.20
C ILE A 92 -2.82 0.34 -5.61
N LEU A 93 -2.18 0.09 -6.75
CA LEU A 93 -1.93 -1.28 -7.22
C LEU A 93 -0.75 -1.91 -6.47
N ARG A 94 -0.83 -3.23 -6.27
CA ARG A 94 0.30 -4.04 -5.80
C ARG A 94 1.37 -4.11 -6.89
N SER A 95 2.35 -3.24 -6.77
CA SER A 95 3.52 -3.19 -7.64
C SER A 95 4.84 -3.38 -6.89
N GLY A 96 4.82 -3.75 -5.60
CA GLY A 96 6.05 -3.81 -4.81
C GLY A 96 6.73 -2.43 -4.70
N SER A 97 5.96 -1.35 -4.82
CA SER A 97 6.45 0.04 -4.79
C SER A 97 7.09 0.43 -3.47
N GLY A 98 6.84 -0.34 -2.40
CA GLY A 98 7.21 0.02 -1.04
C GLY A 98 6.42 1.21 -0.52
N PHE A 99 5.20 1.43 -1.03
CA PHE A 99 4.34 2.52 -0.61
C PHE A 99 4.06 2.41 0.89
N THR A 100 4.50 3.41 1.64
CA THR A 100 4.40 3.46 3.09
C THR A 100 3.93 4.84 3.51
N VAL A 101 3.03 4.89 4.48
CA VAL A 101 2.54 6.12 5.08
C VAL A 101 3.07 6.26 6.50
N LYS A 102 3.28 7.49 6.96
CA LYS A 102 3.58 7.74 8.37
C LYS A 102 2.29 8.13 9.10
N PRO A 103 1.93 7.44 10.20
CA PRO A 103 0.74 7.77 10.95
C PRO A 103 0.87 9.17 11.57
N THR A 104 -0.15 9.99 11.39
CA THR A 104 -0.23 11.35 11.94
C THR A 104 -1.63 11.57 12.49
N ALA A 105 -1.74 12.02 13.76
CA ALA A 105 -3.02 12.26 14.42
C ALA A 105 -3.93 13.23 13.64
N ASN A 106 -3.34 14.27 13.04
CA ASN A 106 -4.02 15.27 12.20
C ASN A 106 -3.80 15.03 10.70
N GLY A 107 -3.76 13.76 10.27
CA GLY A 107 -3.59 13.40 8.87
C GLY A 107 -4.76 13.87 7.99
N THR A 108 -4.45 14.61 6.93
CA THR A 108 -5.43 15.10 5.94
C THR A 108 -5.92 14.00 5.00
N PHE A 109 -5.17 12.90 4.91
CA PHE A 109 -5.52 11.73 4.11
C PHE A 109 -5.65 10.50 5.00
N THR A 110 -6.47 9.55 4.57
CA THR A 110 -6.58 8.21 5.13
C THR A 110 -6.14 7.19 4.09
N TYR A 111 -5.30 6.25 4.52
CA TYR A 111 -4.86 5.11 3.72
C TYR A 111 -5.39 3.84 4.37
N LEU A 112 -6.23 3.11 3.65
CA LEU A 112 -6.68 1.77 4.01
C LEU A 112 -5.77 0.76 3.31
N GLN A 113 -4.89 0.12 4.07
CA GLN A 113 -3.93 -0.84 3.54
C GLN A 113 -4.49 -2.26 3.61
N ALA A 114 -4.48 -2.99 2.48
CA ALA A 114 -4.72 -4.43 2.48
C ALA A 114 -3.41 -5.17 2.75
N LYS A 115 -3.29 -5.75 3.95
CA LYS A 115 -2.10 -6.46 4.41
C LYS A 115 -2.38 -7.95 4.51
N TYR A 116 -1.55 -8.76 3.86
CA TYR A 116 -1.66 -10.21 3.95
C TYR A 116 -0.89 -10.72 5.16
N LEU A 117 -1.59 -11.33 6.10
CA LEU A 117 -1.00 -12.10 7.20
C LEU A 117 -0.68 -13.51 6.70
N ALA A 118 0.47 -13.66 6.05
CA ALA A 118 1.07 -14.98 5.93
C ALA A 118 1.45 -15.40 7.36
N LEU A 119 0.75 -16.39 7.92
CA LEU A 119 1.06 -16.95 9.24
C LEU A 119 2.57 -17.19 9.35
N GLU A 120 3.17 -16.78 10.47
CA GLU A 120 4.52 -17.19 10.85
C GLU A 120 4.62 -18.71 10.69
N HIS A 121 5.69 -19.16 10.03
CA HIS A 121 6.02 -20.56 9.87
C HIS A 121 6.29 -21.19 11.25
N HIS A 122 5.25 -21.53 12.01
CA HIS A 122 5.38 -22.35 13.21
C HIS A 122 5.62 -23.80 12.76
N GLU A 123 6.80 -24.06 12.23
CA GLU A 123 7.38 -25.39 12.22
C GLU A 123 7.67 -25.80 13.67
N LYS A 124 6.68 -26.40 14.33
CA LYS A 124 6.98 -27.29 15.44
C LYS A 124 7.54 -28.57 14.85
N ILE A 125 8.86 -28.59 14.65
CA ILE A 125 9.61 -29.84 14.52
C ILE A 125 9.42 -30.59 15.85
N LYS A 126 8.77 -31.75 15.80
CA LYS A 126 8.71 -32.72 16.90
C LYS A 126 9.82 -33.73 16.73
#